data_AF-A0A4U8TJZ8-F1
#
_entry.id   AF-A0A4U8TJZ8-F1
#
_cell.length_a   1.000
_cell.length_b   1.000
_cell.length_c   1.000
_cell.angle_alpha   90.00
_cell.angle_beta   90.00
_cell.angle_gamma   90.00
#
_symmetry.space_group_name_H-M   'P 1'
#
loop_
_entity.id
_entity.type
_entity.pdbx_description
1 polymer ?
#
loop_
_entity_poly.entity_id
_entity_poly.type
_entity_poly.pdbx_seq_one_letter_code
_entity_poly.pdbx_strand_id
1 'polypeptide(L)'
;MAILLARMGVKNFVFIDYKKVNKSHFIKHLYCNNTNLSLFKTQALKEYLLEINNELNIETFNEMILPQSNMADFIPDDDTDLIINTADES
;
A
#
# COMPACT_ATOMS: atom_id res chain seq x y z
N MET A 1 -6.36 3.16 -6.71
CA MET A 1 -5.85 2.16 -7.66
C MET A 1 -5.86 0.75 -7.08
N ALA A 2 -5.10 0.45 -6.01
CA ALA A 2 -4.98 -0.91 -5.44
C ALA A 2 -6.33 -1.64 -5.22
N ILE A 3 -7.36 -0.95 -4.71
CA ILE A 3 -8.72 -1.51 -4.52
C ILE A 3 -9.32 -2.02 -5.84
N LEU A 4 -9.10 -1.32 -6.95
CA LEU A 4 -9.61 -1.76 -8.27
C LEU A 4 -8.82 -2.96 -8.77
N LEU A 5 -7.49 -2.95 -8.66
CA LEU A 5 -6.64 -4.07 -9.07
C LEU A 5 -6.97 -5.36 -8.30
N ALA A 6 -7.19 -5.26 -6.99
CA ALA A 6 -7.62 -6.39 -6.16
C ALA A 6 -8.98 -6.93 -6.63
N ARG A 7 -9.93 -6.05 -6.97
CA ARG A 7 -11.24 -6.42 -7.53
C ARG A 7 -11.16 -6.98 -8.94
N MET A 8 -10.11 -6.66 -9.69
CA MET A 8 -9.83 -7.19 -11.02
C MET A 8 -9.05 -8.52 -10.99
N GLY A 9 -8.72 -9.03 -9.80
CA GLY A 9 -8.09 -10.35 -9.64
C GLY A 9 -6.56 -10.33 -9.57
N VAL A 10 -5.93 -9.16 -9.47
CA VAL A 10 -4.50 -9.09 -9.10
C VAL A 10 -4.35 -9.64 -7.68
N LYS A 11 -3.50 -10.64 -7.50
CA LYS A 11 -3.36 -11.38 -6.23
C LYS A 11 -2.16 -10.96 -5.39
N ASN A 12 -1.08 -10.51 -6.03
CA ASN A 12 0.17 -10.17 -5.36
C ASN A 12 0.35 -8.66 -5.34
N PHE A 13 0.65 -8.10 -4.17
CA PHE A 13 0.90 -6.67 -4.00
C PHE A 13 2.10 -6.44 -3.09
N VAL A 14 2.87 -5.41 -3.44
CA VAL A 14 3.84 -4.77 -2.56
C VAL A 14 3.41 -3.32 -2.35
N PHE A 15 3.28 -2.89 -1.10
CA PHE A 15 2.96 -1.51 -0.75
C PHE A 15 4.10 -0.84 0.01
N ILE A 16 4.47 0.36 -0.40
CA ILE A 16 5.54 1.16 0.21
C ILE A 16 4.97 2.54 0.54
N ASP A 17 4.79 2.84 1.82
CA ASP A 17 4.38 4.17 2.32
C ASP A 17 4.76 4.29 3.81
N TYR A 18 5.36 5.41 4.19
CA TYR A 18 5.79 5.69 5.57
C TYR A 18 4.72 6.39 6.42
N LYS A 19 3.67 6.92 5.80
CA LYS A 19 2.67 7.75 6.48
C LYS A 19 1.72 6.87 7.30
N LYS A 20 1.34 7.39 8.46
CA LYS A 20 0.25 6.85 9.27
C LYS A 20 -1.10 7.43 8.88
N VAL A 21 -2.16 6.67 9.11
CA VAL A 21 -3.54 7.13 8.97
C VAL A 21 -3.78 8.27 9.94
N ASN A 22 -4.40 9.34 9.44
CA ASN A 22 -4.81 10.51 10.21
C ASN A 22 -6.23 10.89 9.76
N LYS A 23 -6.88 11.81 10.49
CA LYS A 23 -8.27 12.19 10.17
C LYS A 23 -8.44 12.87 8.81
N SER A 24 -7.44 13.61 8.30
CA SER A 24 -7.56 14.27 7.00
C SER A 24 -7.56 13.26 5.83
N HIS A 25 -7.04 12.06 6.06
CA HIS A 25 -7.07 10.96 5.09
C HIS A 25 -8.46 10.35 4.89
N PHE A 26 -9.40 10.50 5.82
CA PHE A 26 -10.71 9.82 5.76
C PHE A 26 -11.57 10.28 4.57
N ILE A 27 -11.38 11.53 4.15
CA ILE A 27 -12.11 12.11 3.02
C ILE A 27 -11.58 11.58 1.68
N LYS A 28 -10.32 11.13 1.64
CA LYS A 28 -9.61 10.77 0.40
C LYS A 28 -9.42 9.26 0.22
N HIS A 29 -9.36 8.51 1.31
CA HIS A 29 -8.97 7.10 1.28
C HIS A 29 -10.07 6.25 1.92
N LEU A 30 -10.74 5.42 1.09
CA LEU A 30 -11.86 4.56 1.48
C LEU A 30 -11.53 3.59 2.63
N TYR A 31 -10.26 3.19 2.75
CA TYR A 31 -9.82 2.25 3.78
C TYR A 31 -9.56 2.93 5.14
N CYS A 32 -9.57 4.26 5.23
CA CYS A 32 -9.28 4.97 6.47
C CYS A 32 -10.53 5.15 7.33
N ASN A 33 -10.46 4.76 8.60
CA ASN A 33 -11.56 4.91 9.55
C ASN A 33 -11.02 5.02 10.99
N ASN A 34 -11.92 5.14 11.98
CA ASN A 34 -11.50 5.32 13.37
C ASN A 34 -10.77 4.12 13.97
N THR A 35 -10.98 2.89 13.47
CA THR A 35 -10.36 1.68 14.03
C THR A 35 -8.90 1.54 13.61
N ASN A 36 -8.50 2.13 12.49
CA ASN A 36 -7.12 2.10 11.98
C ASN A 36 -6.38 3.44 12.08
N LEU A 37 -6.90 4.39 12.87
CA LEU A 37 -6.21 5.65 13.12
C LEU A 37 -4.82 5.39 13.72
N SER A 38 -3.80 6.10 13.25
CA SER A 38 -2.39 5.93 13.65
C SER A 38 -1.71 4.63 13.20
N LEU A 39 -2.41 3.70 12.54
CA LEU A 39 -1.76 2.59 11.83
C LEU A 39 -1.04 3.11 10.58
N PHE A 40 -0.05 2.37 10.10
CA PHE A 40 0.54 2.66 8.79
C PHE A 40 -0.50 2.51 7.70
N LYS A 41 -0.44 3.39 6.69
CA LYS A 41 -1.39 3.35 5.56
C LYS A 41 -1.32 2.03 4.79
N THR A 42 -0.12 1.50 4.61
CA THR A 42 0.14 0.18 4.02
C THR A 42 -0.62 -0.93 4.75
N GLN A 43 -0.56 -0.95 6.08
CA GLN A 43 -1.25 -1.92 6.93
C GLN A 43 -2.77 -1.76 6.83
N ALA A 44 -3.28 -0.53 6.98
CA ALA A 44 -4.70 -0.24 6.89
C ALA A 44 -5.28 -0.63 5.51
N LEU A 45 -4.54 -0.38 4.43
CA LEU A 45 -4.94 -0.80 3.09
C LEU A 45 -4.88 -2.32 2.93
N LYS A 46 -3.83 -2.98 3.43
CA LYS A 46 -3.71 -4.45 3.43
C LYS A 46 -4.91 -5.12 4.10
N GLU A 47 -5.26 -4.69 5.31
CA GLU A 47 -6.42 -5.22 6.04
C GLU A 47 -7.71 -5.04 5.25
N TYR A 48 -7.95 -3.84 4.73
CA TYR A 48 -9.12 -3.54 3.90
C TYR A 48 -9.20 -4.40 2.62
N LEU A 49 -8.06 -4.67 1.96
CA LEU A 49 -8.05 -5.53 0.78
C LEU A 49 -8.28 -7.00 1.13
N LEU A 50 -7.79 -7.47 2.27
CA LEU A 50 -8.03 -8.84 2.75
C LEU A 50 -9.50 -9.08 3.13
N GLU A 51 -10.24 -8.03 3.53
CA GLU A 51 -11.70 -8.10 3.67
C GLU A 51 -12.43 -8.28 2.32
N ILE A 52 -11.84 -7.76 1.23
CA ILE A 52 -12.40 -7.92 -0.14
C ILE A 52 -12.05 -9.30 -0.70
N ASN A 53 -10.80 -9.73 -0.52
CA ASN A 53 -10.31 -11.02 -0.98
C ASN A 53 -9.21 -11.50 -0.03
N ASN A 54 -9.49 -12.58 0.71
CA ASN A 54 -8.56 -13.13 1.69
C ASN A 54 -7.45 -14.00 1.08
N GLU A 55 -7.49 -14.27 -0.23
CA GLU A 55 -6.43 -14.98 -0.96
C GLU A 55 -5.31 -14.06 -1.44
N LEU A 56 -5.40 -12.75 -1.18
CA LEU A 56 -4.37 -11.80 -1.59
C LEU A 56 -3.07 -12.03 -0.81
N ASN A 57 -1.96 -12.03 -1.53
CA ASN A 57 -0.62 -12.01 -0.95
C ASN A 57 -0.10 -10.57 -0.97
N ILE A 58 0.08 -9.97 0.21
CA ILE A 58 0.39 -8.55 0.35
C ILE A 58 1.59 -8.35 1.29
N GLU A 59 2.65 -7.78 0.76
CA GLU A 59 3.82 -7.31 1.51
C GLU A 59 3.75 -5.79 1.71
N THR A 60 4.24 -5.32 2.86
CA THR A 60 4.15 -3.91 3.26
C THR A 60 5.48 -3.43 3.81
N PHE A 61 5.97 -2.33 3.25
CA PHE A 61 7.15 -1.61 3.71
C PHE A 61 6.72 -0.24 4.24
N ASN A 62 7.01 0.04 5.51
CA ASN A 62 6.59 1.26 6.20
C ASN A 62 7.64 2.36 6.10
N GLU A 63 8.20 2.51 4.90
CA GLU A 63 9.41 3.30 4.64
C GLU A 63 9.17 4.34 3.56
N MET A 64 9.98 5.40 3.59
CA MET A 64 10.00 6.42 2.55
C MET A 64 11.08 6.04 1.55
N ILE A 65 10.72 5.98 0.28
CA ILE A 65 11.72 5.86 -0.80
C ILE A 65 12.41 7.21 -0.94
N LEU A 66 13.72 7.22 -0.71
CA LEU A 66 14.60 8.37 -0.86
C LEU A 66 15.53 8.17 -2.07
N PRO A 67 16.17 9.24 -2.60
CA PRO A 67 17.09 9.11 -3.73
C PRO A 67 18.22 8.10 -3.51
N GLN A 68 18.62 7.89 -2.25
CA GLN A 68 19.64 6.93 -1.84
C GLN A 68 19.10 5.56 -1.42
N SER A 69 17.78 5.36 -1.43
CA SER A 69 17.19 4.06 -1.12
C SER A 69 17.57 3.05 -2.19
N ASN A 70 17.95 1.84 -1.76
CA ASN A 70 18.19 0.75 -2.69
C ASN A 70 16.85 0.14 -3.10
N MET A 71 16.47 0.31 -4.38
CA MET A 71 15.18 -0.16 -4.86
C MET A 71 15.06 -1.69 -4.82
N ALA A 72 16.18 -2.41 -4.92
CA ALA A 72 16.21 -3.87 -4.82
C ALA A 72 15.75 -4.40 -3.44
N ASP A 73 15.74 -3.54 -2.40
CA ASP A 73 15.24 -3.90 -1.07
C ASP A 73 13.70 -3.98 -1.04
N PHE A 74 13.03 -3.32 -1.99
CA PHE A 74 11.57 -3.21 -2.04
C PHE A 74 10.93 -3.85 -3.28
N ILE A 75 11.70 -3.93 -4.36
CA ILE A 75 11.27 -4.40 -5.66
C ILE A 75 12.18 -5.57 -6.04
N PRO A 76 11.72 -6.82 -5.92
CA PRO A 76 12.48 -7.95 -6.42
C PRO A 76 12.60 -7.82 -7.94
N ASP A 77 13.83 -7.65 -8.43
CA ASP A 77 14.17 -7.25 -9.81
C ASP A 77 13.62 -8.20 -10.89
N ASP A 78 13.37 -9.48 -10.56
CA ASP A 78 12.92 -10.52 -11.50
C ASP A 78 11.44 -10.96 -11.30
N ASP A 79 10.71 -10.40 -10.33
CA ASP A 79 9.36 -10.89 -9.96
C ASP A 79 8.30 -9.78 -9.86
N THR A 80 8.61 -8.59 -10.39
CA THR A 80 7.66 -7.46 -10.40
C THR A 80 7.16 -7.17 -11.81
N ASP A 81 5.88 -7.45 -12.07
CA ASP A 81 5.25 -7.21 -13.38
C ASP A 81 4.97 -5.72 -13.68
N LEU A 82 4.65 -4.94 -12.64
CA LEU A 82 4.19 -3.56 -12.79
C LEU A 82 4.54 -2.72 -11.56
N ILE A 83 5.16 -1.56 -11.80
CA ILE A 83 5.41 -0.55 -10.78
C ILE A 83 4.46 0.63 -11.02
N ILE A 84 3.71 1.04 -9.99
CA ILE A 84 2.85 2.21 -10.02
C ILE A 84 3.34 3.23 -8.98
N ASN A 85 3.94 4.33 -9.45
CA ASN A 85 4.31 5.42 -8.55
C ASN A 85 3.08 6.27 -8.21
N THR A 86 2.73 6.31 -6.92
CA THR A 86 1.68 7.18 -6.37
C THR A 86 2.22 8.10 -5.27
N ALA A 87 3.54 8.26 -5.18
CA ALA A 87 4.14 9.18 -4.22
C ALA A 87 3.81 10.62 -4.59
N ASP A 88 3.37 11.40 -3.62
CA ASP A 88 3.30 12.84 -3.76
C ASP A 88 4.69 13.42 -3.54
N GLU A 89 5.22 14.19 -4.49
CA GLU A 89 6.38 15.04 -4.28
C GLU A 89 5.96 16.18 -3.34
N SER A 90 6.52 16.22 -2.13
CA SER A 90 6.28 17.29 -1.15
C SER A 90 7.57 17.91 -0.69
#